data_AF-A0A0U1MAC2-F1
#
_entry.id   AF-A0A0U1MAC2-F1
#
_cell.length_a   1.000
_cell.length_b   1.000
_cell.length_c   1.000
_cell.angle_alpha   90.00
_cell.angle_beta   90.00
_cell.angle_gamma   90.00
#
_symmetry.space_group_name_H-M   'P 1'
#
loop_
_entity.id
_entity.type
_entity.pdbx_description
1 polymer ?
#
loop_
_entity_poly.entity_id
_entity_poly.type
_entity_poly.pdbx_seq_one_letter_code
_entity_poly.pdbx_strand_id
1 'polypeptide(L)'
;MVSYPETVDHTAPPPPASSTSRLSQSGRRHRPSRSHHGGSSYQPQNDFPIFAHTGDVEIVIAANRQIQRYLLHRLILSQCSGFFEAGTNEEWSPVQTQKDIPGVIDSDPSLQSVPEDGSSILSGRGSSLQGAPAPPKQRWRYELDWQHREEDEEPILVQKPPTSEPMLAGTNFARPPPQSITKPTAPRAGFFRSVVNLTGMHSTVNVPSSGAVPDAEMDPLLRDYDNLFRIFYNFAPILNSVNIATAYAESKSLLNLADMYDALPVVGSRVDHHLLRFSSRLFKQIAKYPPSYLKLGYLAHSRVIFSEALIHVVGQWPAAQTQLRNASFSPLPKSVLELIEDKVDDLEDLKTRVDAKLFRLTLTTSRGERVSPSNAYLDWLAVSLFRQWFVENTTPPPAPILKNTSGGSAPSNGASSRHSSGTAVPSGRVYRLIGSSSSEAYLPHDELKRFLKLRASSSAESLYTRDGFKRFERKMDEIKRLAREVVKPLMRNFLELDLKGSDSGGGSGGSGVGDGGIGGLPYLTCTRVEEVDLPWR
;
A
#
# COMPACT_ATOMS: atom_id res chain seq x y z
N MET A 1 -56.82 -29.64 -26.22
CA MET A 1 -55.69 -28.95 -25.58
C MET A 1 -56.01 -28.89 -24.11
N VAL A 2 -55.31 -29.71 -23.31
CA VAL A 2 -55.68 -30.04 -21.93
C VAL A 2 -54.79 -29.25 -20.96
N SER A 3 -55.40 -28.76 -19.88
CA SER A 3 -54.86 -27.78 -18.94
C SER A 3 -54.38 -28.41 -17.61
N TYR A 4 -53.40 -27.73 -16.99
CA TYR A 4 -52.92 -27.74 -15.58
C TYR A 4 -52.06 -28.94 -15.07
N PRO A 5 -51.28 -28.80 -13.95
CA PRO A 5 -50.89 -27.60 -13.18
C PRO A 5 -49.38 -27.48 -12.81
N GLU A 6 -49.08 -26.33 -12.20
CA GLU A 6 -47.88 -25.82 -11.53
C GLU A 6 -47.65 -26.47 -10.15
N THR A 7 -46.39 -26.74 -9.77
CA THR A 7 -46.00 -27.13 -8.40
C THR A 7 -44.82 -26.30 -7.91
N VAL A 8 -45.11 -25.53 -6.86
CA VAL A 8 -44.20 -24.81 -5.98
C VAL A 8 -43.81 -25.78 -4.85
N ASP A 9 -42.51 -25.94 -4.57
CA ASP A 9 -42.06 -26.61 -3.34
C ASP A 9 -41.20 -25.67 -2.51
N HIS A 10 -41.71 -25.36 -1.32
CA HIS A 10 -41.12 -24.52 -0.30
C HIS A 10 -40.22 -25.37 0.62
N THR A 11 -38.96 -24.97 0.74
CA THR A 11 -37.97 -25.57 1.65
C THR A 11 -38.29 -25.25 3.11
N ALA A 12 -38.33 -26.28 3.94
CA ALA A 12 -38.62 -26.24 5.38
C ALA A 12 -37.46 -25.63 6.22
N PRO A 13 -37.74 -25.10 7.42
CA PRO A 13 -36.78 -24.38 8.26
C PRO A 13 -35.94 -25.31 9.17
N PRO A 14 -34.72 -24.91 9.57
CA PRO A 14 -33.96 -25.61 10.60
C PRO A 14 -34.38 -25.22 12.04
N PRO A 15 -34.20 -26.13 13.03
CA PRO A 15 -34.66 -25.99 14.41
C PRO A 15 -33.71 -25.17 15.33
N PRO A 16 -34.16 -24.77 16.54
CA PRO A 16 -33.46 -23.82 17.41
C PRO A 16 -32.32 -24.43 18.24
N ALA A 17 -31.29 -23.64 18.50
CA ALA A 17 -30.21 -23.98 19.44
C ALA A 17 -30.62 -23.64 20.88
N SER A 18 -30.75 -24.68 21.71
CA SER A 18 -30.96 -24.56 23.16
C SER A 18 -29.65 -24.67 23.93
N SER A 19 -29.58 -23.94 25.03
CA SER A 19 -28.44 -23.76 25.93
C SER A 19 -28.18 -24.96 26.87
N THR A 20 -27.06 -24.87 27.61
CA THR A 20 -26.57 -25.66 28.78
C THR A 20 -25.68 -26.87 28.43
N SER A 21 -24.61 -27.22 29.15
CA SER A 21 -24.06 -26.82 30.45
C SER A 21 -22.55 -27.13 30.54
N ARG A 22 -21.93 -26.53 31.56
CA ARG A 22 -20.56 -26.69 32.05
C ARG A 22 -20.21 -28.14 32.38
N LEU A 23 -18.95 -28.52 32.18
CA LEU A 23 -18.25 -29.49 33.04
C LEU A 23 -16.76 -29.16 33.12
N SER A 24 -16.37 -28.82 34.35
CA SER A 24 -15.01 -28.68 34.86
C SER A 24 -14.42 -30.06 35.19
N GLN A 25 -13.12 -30.25 34.97
CA GLN A 25 -12.23 -31.17 35.70
C GLN A 25 -10.79 -30.75 35.32
N SER A 26 -10.05 -30.00 36.13
CA SER A 26 -9.35 -30.37 37.38
C SER A 26 -8.44 -31.59 37.27
N GLY A 27 -7.14 -31.32 37.36
CA GLY A 27 -6.23 -32.11 38.19
C GLY A 27 -5.29 -33.08 37.47
N ARG A 28 -4.05 -32.65 37.22
CA ARG A 28 -2.86 -33.43 37.60
C ARG A 28 -1.63 -32.53 37.71
N ARG A 29 -1.31 -32.21 38.97
CA ARG A 29 0.01 -31.77 39.40
C ARG A 29 0.99 -32.92 39.20
N HIS A 30 2.01 -32.73 38.38
CA HIS A 30 3.25 -33.47 38.50
C HIS A 30 4.40 -32.46 38.65
N ARG A 31 4.90 -32.35 39.89
CA ARG A 31 6.27 -31.90 40.12
C ARG A 31 7.20 -32.97 39.51
N PRO A 32 8.23 -32.62 38.74
CA PRO A 32 9.43 -33.41 38.68
C PRO A 32 10.38 -32.93 39.77
N SER A 33 10.85 -33.91 40.53
CA SER A 33 11.94 -33.80 41.48
C SER A 33 13.15 -33.12 40.87
N ARG A 34 13.76 -32.29 41.71
CA ARG A 34 15.17 -31.95 41.74
C ARG A 34 16.04 -33.18 41.47
N SER A 35 16.73 -33.19 40.34
CA SER A 35 17.98 -33.93 40.14
C SER A 35 18.99 -32.97 39.53
N HIS A 36 20.00 -32.63 40.33
CA HIS A 36 21.27 -32.11 39.81
C HIS A 36 21.89 -33.16 38.86
N HIS A 37 22.81 -32.68 38.01
CA HIS A 37 23.68 -33.38 37.04
C HIS A 37 23.24 -33.27 35.57
N GLY A 38 24.02 -32.49 34.79
CA GLY A 38 24.10 -32.61 33.33
C GLY A 38 23.58 -31.41 32.55
N GLY A 39 24.41 -30.38 32.35
CA GLY A 39 24.12 -29.31 31.41
C GLY A 39 24.11 -29.82 29.97
N SER A 40 22.99 -29.65 29.27
CA SER A 40 22.93 -29.77 27.82
C SER A 40 22.76 -28.37 27.22
N SER A 41 23.81 -27.87 26.59
CA SER A 41 23.79 -26.69 25.72
C SER A 41 22.97 -26.99 24.46
N TYR A 42 21.65 -26.81 24.51
CA TYR A 42 20.82 -26.78 23.32
C TYR A 42 21.00 -25.40 22.66
N GLN A 43 21.88 -25.32 21.66
CA GLN A 43 22.05 -24.12 20.85
C GLN A 43 21.28 -24.37 19.53
N PRO A 44 20.12 -23.74 19.29
CA PRO A 44 19.42 -23.87 18.01
C PRO A 44 20.22 -23.10 16.95
N GLN A 45 21.25 -23.72 16.38
CA GLN A 45 22.15 -23.12 15.38
C GLN A 45 21.63 -23.22 13.93
N ASN A 46 20.38 -23.65 13.74
CA ASN A 46 19.74 -23.83 12.43
C ASN A 46 18.34 -23.19 12.41
N ASP A 47 18.25 -21.90 12.67
CA ASP A 47 17.00 -21.17 12.50
C ASP A 47 17.28 -19.77 12.01
N PHE A 48 16.29 -19.14 11.38
CA PHE A 48 16.40 -17.75 10.95
C PHE A 48 16.76 -16.87 12.17
N PRO A 49 17.75 -15.96 12.07
CA PRO A 49 18.45 -15.48 10.86
C PRO A 49 19.78 -16.20 10.51
N ILE A 50 20.17 -17.24 11.23
CA ILE A 50 21.48 -17.92 11.09
C ILE A 50 21.29 -19.44 10.92
N PHE A 51 21.41 -19.90 9.68
CA PHE A 51 21.41 -21.33 9.35
C PHE A 51 22.84 -21.88 9.28
N ALA A 52 23.46 -22.20 10.42
CA ALA A 52 24.89 -22.55 10.50
C ALA A 52 25.27 -23.78 9.67
N HIS A 53 24.35 -24.75 9.54
CA HIS A 53 24.63 -26.02 8.87
C HIS A 53 24.18 -26.04 7.39
N THR A 54 23.13 -25.30 7.05
CA THR A 54 22.50 -25.34 5.72
C THR A 54 22.69 -24.07 4.90
N GLY A 55 22.98 -22.93 5.53
CA GLY A 55 23.16 -21.66 4.84
C GLY A 55 24.46 -21.60 4.04
N ASP A 56 24.35 -21.01 2.85
CA ASP A 56 25.39 -20.87 1.82
C ASP A 56 25.59 -19.41 1.37
N VAL A 57 24.77 -18.47 1.85
CA VAL A 57 24.90 -17.03 1.61
C VAL A 57 25.03 -16.28 2.94
N GLU A 58 26.18 -15.64 3.16
CA GLU A 58 26.39 -14.70 4.27
C GLU A 58 26.05 -13.28 3.81
N ILE A 59 25.17 -12.60 4.56
CA ILE A 59 24.84 -11.20 4.33
C ILE A 59 25.17 -10.41 5.58
N VAL A 60 25.96 -9.35 5.43
CA VAL A 60 26.34 -8.46 6.54
C VAL A 60 25.83 -7.06 6.25
N ILE A 61 24.97 -6.59 7.14
CA ILE A 61 24.30 -5.30 7.04
C ILE A 61 24.81 -4.45 8.18
N ALA A 62 25.63 -3.45 7.88
CA ALA A 62 26.21 -2.54 8.86
C ALA A 62 25.60 -1.16 8.66
N ALA A 63 24.87 -0.63 9.64
CA ALA A 63 24.28 0.71 9.63
C ALA A 63 24.40 1.34 11.01
N ASN A 64 24.75 2.63 11.11
CA ASN A 64 24.77 3.41 12.36
C ASN A 64 25.40 2.70 13.58
N ARG A 65 26.56 2.07 13.36
CA ARG A 65 27.34 1.27 14.35
C ARG A 65 26.69 -0.05 14.79
N GLN A 66 25.53 -0.39 14.25
CA GLN A 66 24.90 -1.70 14.39
C GLN A 66 25.30 -2.57 13.20
N ILE A 67 25.56 -3.85 13.46
CA ILE A 67 25.90 -4.83 12.42
C ILE A 67 24.99 -6.04 12.63
N GLN A 68 24.22 -6.39 11.60
CA GLN A 68 23.40 -7.59 11.58
C GLN A 68 23.94 -8.56 10.54
N ARG A 69 24.07 -9.82 10.96
CA ARG A 69 24.61 -10.89 10.14
C ARG A 69 23.53 -11.93 9.90
N TYR A 70 23.38 -12.31 8.64
CA TYR A 70 22.45 -13.33 8.19
C TYR A 70 23.25 -14.44 7.52
N LEU A 71 22.87 -15.69 7.76
CA LEU A 71 23.39 -16.84 7.05
C LEU A 71 22.21 -17.60 6.47
N LEU A 72 21.94 -17.36 5.19
CA LEU A 72 20.72 -17.72 4.48
C LEU A 72 21.01 -18.70 3.34
N HIS A 73 19.95 -19.19 2.71
CA HIS A 73 19.95 -20.11 1.58
C HIS A 73 19.82 -19.37 0.25
N ARG A 74 20.78 -19.59 -0.66
CA ARG A 74 20.76 -19.09 -2.05
C ARG A 74 19.47 -19.43 -2.75
N LEU A 75 18.97 -20.66 -2.59
CA LEU A 75 17.74 -21.12 -3.24
C LEU A 75 16.54 -20.25 -2.88
N ILE A 76 16.39 -19.89 -1.59
CA ILE A 76 15.27 -19.06 -1.14
C ILE A 76 15.46 -17.61 -1.61
N LEU A 77 16.68 -17.08 -1.52
CA LEU A 77 16.97 -15.71 -1.95
C LEU A 77 16.70 -15.51 -3.46
N SER A 78 17.20 -16.42 -4.30
CA SER A 78 17.00 -16.37 -5.76
C SER A 78 15.54 -16.56 -6.17
N GLN A 79 14.77 -17.40 -5.47
CA GLN A 79 13.33 -17.55 -5.75
C GLN A 79 12.51 -16.31 -5.40
N CYS A 80 12.97 -15.49 -4.45
CA CYS A 80 12.21 -14.34 -3.96
C CYS A 80 12.66 -12.99 -4.53
N SER A 81 13.81 -12.94 -5.22
CA SER A 81 14.44 -11.69 -5.66
C SER A 81 15.26 -11.93 -6.93
N GLY A 82 14.93 -11.19 -8.00
CA GLY A 82 15.66 -11.22 -9.27
C GLY A 82 17.12 -10.76 -9.11
N PHE A 83 17.40 -9.85 -8.17
CA PHE A 83 18.77 -9.45 -7.83
C PHE A 83 19.62 -10.64 -7.35
N PHE A 84 19.11 -11.44 -6.41
CA PHE A 84 19.85 -12.60 -5.90
C PHE A 84 19.87 -13.75 -6.90
N GLU A 85 18.84 -13.89 -7.75
CA GLU A 85 18.86 -14.82 -8.87
C GLU A 85 20.03 -14.52 -9.81
N ALA A 86 20.12 -13.28 -10.31
CA ALA A 86 21.20 -12.85 -11.19
C ALA A 86 22.57 -12.90 -10.49
N GLY A 87 22.65 -12.42 -9.24
CA GLY A 87 23.88 -12.27 -8.50
C GLY A 87 24.47 -13.58 -7.94
N THR A 88 23.67 -14.65 -7.83
CA THR A 88 24.15 -15.96 -7.35
C THR A 88 24.26 -17.00 -8.47
N ASN A 89 23.97 -16.63 -9.72
CA ASN A 89 24.17 -17.52 -10.86
C ASN A 89 25.65 -17.78 -11.12
N GLU A 90 25.99 -19.05 -11.31
CA GLU A 90 27.38 -19.52 -11.39
C GLU A 90 28.09 -19.00 -12.65
N GLU A 91 27.35 -18.90 -13.76
CA GLU A 91 27.80 -18.41 -15.07
C GLU A 91 28.19 -16.92 -15.09
N TRP A 92 27.73 -16.12 -14.11
CA TRP A 92 27.95 -14.67 -14.03
C TRP A 92 28.78 -14.28 -12.81
N SER A 93 29.27 -15.29 -12.08
CA SER A 93 30.12 -15.07 -10.92
C SER A 93 31.49 -14.54 -11.36
N PRO A 94 32.00 -13.44 -10.78
CA PRO A 94 33.37 -12.97 -11.04
C PRO A 94 34.45 -13.98 -10.61
N VAL A 95 34.06 -15.10 -9.99
CA VAL A 95 34.92 -16.22 -9.61
C VAL A 95 35.34 -17.04 -10.85
N GLN A 96 34.57 -17.00 -11.95
CA GLN A 96 34.90 -17.75 -13.16
C GLN A 96 35.85 -16.98 -14.08
N THR A 97 35.77 -15.65 -14.12
CA THR A 97 36.68 -14.80 -14.92
C THR A 97 38.12 -14.77 -14.41
N GLN A 98 38.42 -15.34 -13.24
CA GLN A 98 39.77 -15.49 -12.72
C GLN A 98 40.34 -16.91 -12.83
N LYS A 99 39.61 -17.85 -13.44
CA LYS A 99 40.15 -19.18 -13.80
C LYS A 99 40.71 -19.27 -15.22
N ASP A 100 40.36 -18.33 -16.10
CA ASP A 100 40.90 -18.25 -17.45
C ASP A 100 42.03 -17.23 -17.54
N ILE A 101 43.15 -17.55 -16.89
CA ILE A 101 44.47 -17.00 -17.27
C ILE A 101 45.25 -18.16 -17.89
N PRO A 102 45.35 -18.27 -19.23
CA PRO A 102 46.23 -19.26 -19.85
C PRO A 102 47.68 -18.80 -19.67
N GLY A 103 48.29 -19.25 -18.58
CA GLY A 103 49.72 -19.13 -18.34
C GLY A 103 50.49 -20.26 -19.02
N VAL A 104 51.35 -19.84 -19.96
CA VAL A 104 52.57 -20.53 -20.43
C VAL A 104 52.36 -21.75 -21.33
N ILE A 105 52.59 -21.48 -22.61
CA ILE A 105 52.93 -22.43 -23.67
C ILE A 105 54.29 -23.05 -23.32
N ASP A 106 54.33 -24.36 -23.10
CA ASP A 106 55.51 -25.15 -23.47
C ASP A 106 55.14 -26.57 -23.90
N SER A 107 55.66 -26.92 -25.08
CA SER A 107 55.99 -28.23 -25.64
C SER A 107 54.91 -29.32 -25.91
N ASP A 108 54.55 -29.38 -27.20
CA ASP A 108 54.52 -30.55 -28.12
C ASP A 108 53.42 -31.65 -28.02
N PRO A 109 52.79 -32.06 -29.16
CA PRO A 109 51.71 -33.03 -29.21
C PRO A 109 52.18 -34.41 -29.69
N SER A 110 51.80 -35.49 -29.01
CA SER A 110 51.76 -36.80 -29.65
C SER A 110 50.82 -37.81 -28.97
N LEU A 111 49.88 -38.29 -29.80
CA LEU A 111 49.35 -39.65 -29.89
C LEU A 111 48.50 -40.23 -28.74
N GLN A 112 47.20 -40.27 -29.02
CA GLN A 112 46.35 -41.48 -29.04
C GLN A 112 46.57 -42.55 -27.95
N SER A 113 45.54 -42.78 -27.14
CA SER A 113 44.88 -44.09 -27.12
C SER A 113 43.51 -44.03 -26.45
N VAL A 114 42.54 -44.49 -27.23
CA VAL A 114 41.21 -44.92 -26.81
C VAL A 114 41.34 -46.13 -25.87
N PRO A 115 40.43 -46.29 -24.91
CA PRO A 115 39.90 -47.62 -24.68
C PRO A 115 38.37 -47.63 -24.76
N GLU A 116 37.87 -48.49 -25.63
CA GLU A 116 36.48 -48.93 -25.70
C GLU A 116 36.17 -49.93 -24.57
N ASP A 117 34.93 -49.82 -24.10
CA ASP A 117 34.01 -50.84 -23.58
C ASP A 117 34.36 -51.77 -22.40
N GLY A 118 33.43 -51.80 -21.45
CA GLY A 118 33.34 -52.85 -20.42
C GLY A 118 32.32 -52.57 -19.31
N SER A 119 31.05 -52.87 -19.58
CA SER A 119 29.93 -52.88 -18.62
C SER A 119 30.12 -53.84 -17.43
N SER A 120 29.62 -53.48 -16.23
CA SER A 120 28.79 -54.31 -15.30
C SER A 120 29.09 -54.14 -13.79
N ILE A 121 28.19 -53.43 -13.09
CA ILE A 121 27.36 -53.88 -11.93
C ILE A 121 28.00 -54.75 -10.79
N LEU A 122 27.95 -54.16 -9.57
CA LEU A 122 27.82 -54.70 -8.19
C LEU A 122 28.90 -55.58 -7.54
N SER A 123 29.55 -55.06 -6.49
CA SER A 123 29.35 -55.47 -5.09
C SER A 123 30.36 -54.80 -4.16
N GLY A 124 29.88 -54.33 -3.01
CA GLY A 124 30.68 -53.63 -2.02
C GLY A 124 31.61 -54.52 -1.19
N ARG A 125 32.66 -53.89 -0.66
CA ARG A 125 33.14 -54.09 0.71
C ARG A 125 34.13 -52.98 1.07
N GLY A 126 34.02 -52.49 2.30
CA GLY A 126 34.63 -51.27 2.76
C GLY A 126 36.16 -51.26 2.75
N SER A 127 36.68 -50.04 2.63
CA SER A 127 38.00 -49.69 3.13
C SER A 127 37.88 -48.33 3.82
N SER A 128 38.07 -48.36 5.13
CA SER A 128 38.27 -47.22 6.00
C SER A 128 39.60 -46.55 5.66
N LEU A 129 39.57 -45.37 5.03
CA LEU A 129 40.70 -44.46 5.01
C LEU A 129 40.19 -43.01 5.10
N GLN A 130 40.57 -42.40 6.22
CA GLN A 130 40.85 -40.97 6.43
C GLN A 130 39.99 -39.95 5.69
N GLY A 131 39.15 -39.25 6.48
CA GLY A 131 38.40 -38.09 6.05
C GLY A 131 39.30 -37.03 5.42
N ALA A 132 39.20 -36.89 4.11
CA ALA A 132 39.48 -35.63 3.45
C ALA A 132 38.45 -34.60 3.96
N PRO A 133 38.86 -33.38 4.36
CA PRO A 133 37.89 -32.34 4.62
C PRO A 133 37.14 -32.09 3.31
N ALA A 134 35.81 -32.18 3.35
CA ALA A 134 34.98 -31.74 2.24
C ALA A 134 35.47 -30.34 1.81
N PRO A 135 35.63 -30.07 0.50
CA PRO A 135 36.05 -28.74 0.04
C PRO A 135 35.14 -27.71 0.71
N PRO A 136 35.69 -26.57 1.20
CA PRO A 136 34.87 -25.56 1.84
C PRO A 136 33.77 -25.19 0.84
N LYS A 137 32.51 -25.46 1.20
CA LYS A 137 31.36 -25.04 0.39
C LYS A 137 31.58 -23.57 0.08
N GLN A 138 31.70 -23.20 -1.19
CA GLN A 138 31.84 -21.79 -1.58
C GLN A 138 30.63 -21.05 -1.01
N ARG A 139 30.90 -20.14 -0.07
CA ARG A 139 29.88 -19.31 0.57
C ARG A 139 29.87 -17.96 -0.12
N TRP A 140 28.69 -17.55 -0.58
CA TRP A 140 28.51 -16.22 -1.15
C TRP A 140 28.51 -15.19 -0.01
N ARG A 141 29.15 -14.04 -0.19
CA ARG A 141 29.21 -12.99 0.83
C ARG A 141 28.74 -11.68 0.25
N TYR A 142 27.70 -11.10 0.85
CA TYR A 142 27.17 -9.80 0.50
C TYR A 142 27.37 -8.82 1.66
N GLU A 143 27.80 -7.61 1.34
CA GLU A 143 27.87 -6.50 2.30
C GLU A 143 27.24 -5.25 1.70
N LEU A 144 26.64 -4.40 2.53
CA LEU A 144 26.18 -3.08 2.12
C LEU A 144 27.36 -2.24 1.61
N ASP A 145 27.24 -1.75 0.39
CA ASP A 145 28.22 -0.83 -0.18
C ASP A 145 27.91 0.61 0.20
N TRP A 146 28.71 1.16 1.09
CA TRP A 146 28.65 2.55 1.51
C TRP A 146 29.59 3.46 0.70
N GLN A 147 30.49 2.90 -0.10
CA GLN A 147 31.60 3.64 -0.72
C GLN A 147 31.26 4.14 -2.13
N HIS A 148 30.39 3.43 -2.86
CA HIS A 148 29.99 3.79 -4.23
C HIS A 148 28.58 4.40 -4.31
N ARG A 149 28.08 4.97 -3.21
CA ARG A 149 26.76 5.60 -3.12
C ARG A 149 26.79 7.03 -3.70
N GLU A 150 25.92 7.34 -4.66
CA GLU A 150 25.59 8.72 -5.01
C GLU A 150 24.83 9.39 -3.84
N GLU A 151 24.98 10.71 -3.64
CA GLU A 151 24.57 11.42 -2.41
C GLU A 151 23.10 11.14 -1.97
N ASP A 152 22.22 10.87 -2.94
CA ASP A 152 20.78 10.63 -2.76
C ASP A 152 20.29 9.18 -2.92
N GLU A 153 21.14 8.19 -3.24
CA GLU A 153 20.69 6.80 -3.50
C GLU A 153 20.77 5.90 -2.25
N GLU A 154 19.96 4.86 -2.12
CA GLU A 154 20.05 3.92 -0.98
C GLU A 154 21.20 2.91 -1.17
N PRO A 155 21.97 2.55 -0.13
CA PRO A 155 23.10 1.64 -0.28
C PRO A 155 22.62 0.22 -0.64
N ILE A 156 23.24 -0.36 -1.67
CA ILE A 156 22.91 -1.69 -2.20
C ILE A 156 23.92 -2.75 -1.73
N LEU A 157 23.47 -4.00 -1.64
CA LEU A 157 24.32 -5.14 -1.32
C LEU A 157 25.25 -5.43 -2.50
N VAL A 158 26.54 -5.59 -2.22
CA VAL A 158 27.56 -5.95 -3.22
C VAL A 158 28.23 -7.24 -2.80
N GLN A 159 28.48 -8.11 -3.78
CA GLN A 159 29.19 -9.36 -3.56
C GLN A 159 30.67 -9.08 -3.28
N LYS A 160 31.18 -9.61 -2.16
CA LYS A 160 32.60 -9.56 -1.80
C LYS A 160 33.21 -10.97 -1.85
N PRO A 161 34.53 -11.09 -2.10
CA PRO A 161 35.19 -12.39 -2.08
C PRO A 161 35.02 -13.03 -0.69
N PRO A 162 34.80 -14.36 -0.61
CA PRO A 162 34.67 -15.06 0.66
C PRO A 162 35.98 -14.91 1.42
N THR A 163 35.97 -14.11 2.48
CA THR A 163 37.15 -13.97 3.33
C THR A 163 37.27 -15.27 4.11
N SER A 164 38.37 -15.98 3.89
CA SER A 164 38.75 -17.16 4.66
C SER A 164 39.23 -16.76 6.06
N GLU A 165 38.39 -16.08 6.82
CA GLU A 165 38.58 -15.91 8.26
C GLU A 165 37.58 -16.79 8.99
N PRO A 166 38.06 -17.74 9.83
CA PRO A 166 37.17 -18.55 10.65
C PRO A 166 36.41 -17.64 11.62
N MET A 167 35.11 -17.86 11.77
CA MET A 167 34.16 -17.09 12.61
C MET A 167 34.48 -17.04 14.13
N LEU A 168 35.70 -17.38 14.56
CA LEU A 168 36.12 -17.48 15.96
C LEU A 168 37.44 -16.78 16.31
N ALA A 169 37.99 -15.93 15.44
CA ALA A 169 39.15 -15.12 15.80
C ALA A 169 38.70 -13.73 16.29
N GLY A 170 38.59 -13.59 17.61
CA GLY A 170 38.45 -12.29 18.25
C GLY A 170 39.61 -11.36 17.88
N THR A 171 39.27 -10.08 17.76
CA THR A 171 40.15 -8.90 17.81
C THR A 171 41.51 -9.17 18.47
N ASN A 172 42.61 -9.09 17.71
CA ASN A 172 43.94 -8.92 18.30
C ASN A 172 44.82 -8.06 17.39
N PHE A 173 45.01 -6.81 17.81
CA PHE A 173 46.10 -5.97 17.36
C PHE A 173 47.45 -6.65 17.65
N ALA A 174 48.36 -6.46 16.69
CA ALA A 174 49.67 -7.06 16.58
C ALA A 174 50.53 -7.03 17.86
N ARG A 175 51.21 -8.14 18.14
CA ARG A 175 52.40 -8.19 18.99
C ARG A 175 53.57 -8.77 18.17
N PRO A 176 54.71 -8.07 18.06
CA PRO A 176 55.88 -8.56 17.31
C PRO A 176 56.68 -9.62 18.10
N PRO A 177 57.53 -10.43 17.44
CA PRO A 177 58.18 -11.60 18.03
C PRO A 177 59.39 -11.23 18.92
N PRO A 178 59.76 -12.07 19.91
CA PRO A 178 60.84 -11.76 20.84
C PRO A 178 62.23 -12.14 20.30
N GLN A 179 63.22 -11.28 20.54
CA GLN A 179 64.64 -11.55 20.30
C GLN A 179 65.32 -12.15 21.54
N SER A 180 66.40 -12.89 21.28
CA SER A 180 67.15 -13.77 22.17
C SER A 180 68.06 -13.07 23.19
N ILE A 181 68.00 -13.59 24.42
CA ILE A 181 68.90 -13.57 25.59
C ILE A 181 70.33 -13.01 25.41
N THR A 182 70.73 -12.10 26.31
CA THR A 182 72.06 -12.11 26.98
C THR A 182 72.04 -11.49 28.41
N LYS A 183 72.34 -12.35 29.40
CA LYS A 183 73.06 -12.20 30.69
C LYS A 183 72.56 -11.22 31.81
N PRO A 184 72.66 -11.59 33.12
CA PRO A 184 71.98 -10.90 34.22
C PRO A 184 72.92 -10.03 35.08
N THR A 185 72.31 -9.06 35.78
CA THR A 185 72.91 -8.37 36.94
C THR A 185 71.83 -8.16 38.01
N ALA A 186 72.09 -8.65 39.23
CA ALA A 186 71.32 -8.43 40.46
C ALA A 186 72.03 -7.36 41.33
N PRO A 187 71.63 -7.08 42.58
CA PRO A 187 70.31 -7.01 43.24
C PRO A 187 70.12 -5.67 44.00
N ARG A 188 68.93 -5.43 44.56
CA ARG A 188 68.68 -4.81 45.90
C ARG A 188 67.17 -4.68 46.11
N ALA A 189 66.54 -5.63 46.80
CA ALA A 189 66.43 -5.75 48.25
C ALA A 189 65.38 -4.79 48.87
N GLY A 190 64.26 -5.37 49.30
CA GLY A 190 63.52 -4.86 50.45
C GLY A 190 62.00 -4.99 50.39
N PHE A 191 61.47 -6.01 51.10
CA PHE A 191 60.30 -5.93 52.01
C PHE A 191 58.92 -5.60 51.39
N PHE A 192 57.80 -6.31 51.58
CA PHE A 192 57.37 -7.36 52.51
C PHE A 192 56.30 -8.26 51.85
N ARG A 193 56.22 -9.46 52.42
CA ARG A 193 55.19 -10.50 52.36
C ARG A 193 53.76 -10.01 52.05
N SER A 194 53.07 -10.70 51.14
CA SER A 194 51.87 -11.46 51.53
C SER A 194 51.55 -12.58 50.55
N VAL A 195 50.85 -13.57 51.08
CA VAL A 195 50.88 -14.99 50.75
C VAL A 195 49.59 -15.41 50.06
N VAL A 196 49.73 -16.27 49.03
CA VAL A 196 48.82 -17.35 48.50
C VAL A 196 47.31 -17.05 48.28
N ASN A 197 46.60 -17.66 47.33
CA ASN A 197 46.90 -18.52 46.19
C ASN A 197 45.64 -18.56 45.29
N LEU A 198 45.84 -18.82 44.00
CA LEU A 198 44.99 -19.58 43.07
C LEU A 198 43.47 -19.63 43.30
N THR A 199 42.68 -19.09 42.36
CA THR A 199 41.96 -19.95 41.38
C THR A 199 41.36 -19.14 40.21
N GLY A 200 41.68 -19.59 38.99
CA GLY A 200 40.82 -19.66 37.80
C GLY A 200 39.93 -18.48 37.43
N MET A 201 40.45 -17.55 36.64
CA MET A 201 39.63 -16.66 35.80
C MET A 201 39.07 -17.46 34.62
N HIS A 202 37.80 -17.85 34.68
CA HIS A 202 37.01 -18.15 33.49
C HIS A 202 36.31 -16.85 33.06
N SER A 203 36.85 -16.19 32.04
CA SER A 203 36.18 -15.09 31.35
C SER A 203 35.01 -15.65 30.55
N THR A 204 33.80 -15.54 31.10
CA THR A 204 32.56 -15.72 30.34
C THR A 204 32.33 -14.47 29.49
N VAL A 205 32.56 -14.58 28.18
CA VAL A 205 32.03 -13.64 27.19
C VAL A 205 30.52 -13.82 27.20
N ASN A 206 29.84 -12.90 27.88
CA ASN A 206 28.39 -12.87 28.00
C ASN A 206 27.83 -12.32 26.68
N VAL A 207 27.49 -13.22 25.76
CA VAL A 207 26.60 -12.92 24.63
C VAL A 207 25.22 -12.64 25.23
N PRO A 208 24.57 -11.50 24.97
CA PRO A 208 23.21 -11.29 25.46
C PRO A 208 22.28 -12.27 24.73
N SER A 209 21.81 -13.24 25.50
CA SER A 209 20.59 -13.99 25.20
C SER A 209 19.45 -13.00 25.02
N SER A 210 18.65 -13.19 23.97
CA SER A 210 17.38 -12.49 23.74
C SER A 210 16.47 -12.63 24.97
N GLY A 211 16.54 -11.63 25.83
CA GLY A 211 15.60 -11.33 26.88
C GLY A 211 15.32 -9.85 26.72
N ALA A 212 14.05 -9.50 26.54
CA ALA A 212 13.57 -8.15 26.26
C ALA A 212 14.35 -7.07 27.01
N VAL A 213 15.22 -6.37 26.28
CA VAL A 213 15.81 -5.09 26.69
C VAL A 213 14.93 -4.00 26.08
N PRO A 214 14.55 -2.94 26.81
CA PRO A 214 13.76 -1.84 26.26
C PRO A 214 14.58 -1.14 25.15
N ASP A 215 13.95 -0.94 23.98
CA ASP A 215 14.39 -0.24 22.77
C ASP A 215 15.75 0.49 22.85
N ALA A 216 16.79 -0.14 22.31
CA ALA A 216 17.62 0.62 21.38
C ALA A 216 16.82 0.64 20.08
N GLU A 217 16.24 1.79 19.70
CA GLU A 217 15.51 1.93 18.44
C GLU A 217 16.36 1.35 17.31
N MET A 218 15.93 0.23 16.74
CA MET A 218 16.63 -0.43 15.66
C MET A 218 16.65 0.53 14.47
N ASP A 219 17.82 0.66 13.83
CA ASP A 219 17.93 1.55 12.68
C ASP A 219 16.88 1.20 11.61
N PRO A 220 16.17 2.18 11.02
CA PRO A 220 15.10 1.91 10.05
C PRO A 220 15.56 1.05 8.87
N LEU A 221 16.79 1.24 8.39
CA LEU A 221 17.36 0.45 7.30
C LEU A 221 17.54 -1.01 7.73
N LEU A 222 18.09 -1.24 8.93
CA LEU A 222 18.27 -2.59 9.47
C LEU A 222 16.93 -3.30 9.66
N ARG A 223 15.90 -2.58 10.13
CA ARG A 223 14.53 -3.10 10.23
C ARG A 223 13.97 -3.51 8.87
N ASP A 224 14.16 -2.70 7.85
CA ASP A 224 13.60 -2.98 6.53
C ASP A 224 14.29 -4.19 5.87
N TYR A 225 15.62 -4.33 6.01
CA TYR A 225 16.32 -5.55 5.60
C TYR A 225 15.93 -6.79 6.42
N ASP A 226 15.77 -6.67 7.74
CA ASP A 226 15.30 -7.78 8.58
C ASP A 226 13.91 -8.24 8.13
N ASN A 227 13.01 -7.29 7.86
CA ASN A 227 11.66 -7.56 7.35
C ASN A 227 11.67 -8.19 5.94
N LEU A 228 12.57 -7.74 5.05
CA LEU A 228 12.75 -8.33 3.73
C LEU A 228 13.08 -9.83 3.84
N PHE A 229 14.11 -10.18 4.62
CA PHE A 229 14.51 -11.58 4.76
C PHE A 229 13.50 -12.40 5.56
N ARG A 230 12.84 -11.82 6.57
CA ARG A 230 11.71 -12.50 7.25
C ARG A 230 10.66 -12.94 6.25
N ILE A 231 10.28 -12.06 5.32
CA ILE A 231 9.28 -12.35 4.30
C ILE A 231 9.75 -13.48 3.37
N PHE A 232 11.01 -13.49 2.93
CA PHE A 232 11.56 -14.57 2.10
C PHE A 232 11.47 -15.94 2.78
N TYR A 233 11.62 -15.97 4.11
CA TYR A 233 11.47 -17.17 4.93
C TYR A 233 10.04 -17.38 5.44
N ASN A 234 9.07 -16.73 4.83
CA ASN A 234 7.65 -16.79 5.17
C ASN A 234 7.26 -16.30 6.58
N PHE A 235 8.17 -15.67 7.33
CA PHE A 235 7.84 -15.00 8.58
C PHE A 235 7.02 -13.72 8.36
N ALA A 236 6.23 -13.33 9.35
CA ALA A 236 5.49 -12.07 9.31
C ALA A 236 6.48 -10.90 9.48
N PRO A 237 6.37 -9.83 8.65
CA PRO A 237 7.17 -8.63 8.87
C PRO A 237 6.74 -7.93 10.16
N ILE A 238 7.69 -7.30 10.83
CA ILE A 238 7.48 -6.50 12.02
C ILE A 238 7.19 -5.08 11.57
N LEU A 239 5.91 -4.82 11.31
CA LEU A 239 5.38 -3.51 10.94
C LEU A 239 4.38 -3.05 12.00
N ASN A 240 4.24 -1.74 12.16
CA ASN A 240 3.31 -1.17 13.12
C ASN A 240 1.87 -1.57 12.79
N SER A 241 1.16 -2.17 13.75
CA SER A 241 -0.23 -2.61 13.58
C SER A 241 -1.27 -1.66 14.18
N VAL A 242 -0.83 -0.56 14.81
CA VAL A 242 -1.69 0.34 15.59
C VAL A 242 -1.83 1.69 14.90
N ASN A 243 -0.71 2.31 14.56
CA ASN A 243 -0.64 3.62 13.93
C ASN A 243 -0.42 3.48 12.41
N ILE A 244 -1.38 3.98 11.64
CA ILE A 244 -1.39 3.86 10.18
C ILE A 244 -0.31 4.74 9.55
N ALA A 245 0.00 5.89 10.14
CA ALA A 245 0.99 6.80 9.57
C ALA A 245 2.41 6.20 9.66
N THR A 246 2.75 5.59 10.79
CA THR A 246 4.00 4.85 10.93
C THR A 246 3.98 3.60 10.07
N ALA A 247 2.91 2.79 10.11
CA ALA A 247 2.77 1.62 9.25
C ALA A 247 2.95 1.94 7.76
N TYR A 248 2.40 3.07 7.31
CA TYR A 248 2.57 3.58 5.94
C TYR A 248 4.04 3.89 5.64
N ALA A 249 4.73 4.62 6.52
CA ALA A 249 6.13 4.98 6.33
C ALA A 249 7.03 3.75 6.28
N GLU A 250 6.83 2.79 7.19
CA GLU A 250 7.56 1.52 7.26
C GLU A 250 7.27 0.62 6.06
N SER A 251 6.01 0.55 5.63
CA SER A 251 5.62 -0.21 4.44
C SER A 251 6.22 0.40 3.18
N LYS A 252 6.24 1.74 3.09
CA LYS A 252 6.82 2.45 1.95
C LYS A 252 8.32 2.19 1.83
N SER A 253 9.07 2.29 2.93
CA SER A 253 10.52 2.06 2.91
C SER A 253 10.84 0.59 2.60
N LEU A 254 10.10 -0.36 3.19
CA LEU A 254 10.24 -1.78 2.87
C LEU A 254 9.92 -2.11 1.40
N LEU A 255 8.89 -1.50 0.82
CA LEU A 255 8.54 -1.69 -0.60
C LEU A 255 9.58 -1.07 -1.53
N ASN A 256 10.12 0.11 -1.21
CA ASN A 256 11.21 0.70 -1.99
C ASN A 256 12.45 -0.19 -1.97
N LEU A 257 12.80 -0.74 -0.80
CA LEU A 257 13.89 -1.71 -0.67
C LEU A 257 13.61 -2.96 -1.53
N ALA A 258 12.38 -3.48 -1.50
CA ALA A 258 12.00 -4.62 -2.31
C ALA A 258 12.01 -4.33 -3.82
N ASP A 259 11.69 -3.11 -4.25
CA ASP A 259 11.82 -2.65 -5.64
C ASP A 259 13.28 -2.68 -6.10
N MET A 260 14.20 -2.16 -5.27
CA MET A 260 15.64 -2.20 -5.55
C MET A 260 16.19 -3.62 -5.74
N TYR A 261 15.66 -4.60 -5.00
CA TYR A 261 16.07 -6.00 -5.07
C TYR A 261 15.20 -6.86 -5.99
N ASP A 262 14.30 -6.26 -6.77
CA ASP A 262 13.35 -6.97 -7.65
C ASP A 262 12.59 -8.09 -6.91
N ALA A 263 11.99 -7.71 -5.78
CA ALA A 263 11.32 -8.59 -4.82
C ALA A 263 9.87 -8.17 -4.50
N LEU A 264 9.32 -7.19 -5.25
CA LEU A 264 7.97 -6.67 -5.06
C LEU A 264 6.86 -7.74 -5.07
N PRO A 265 6.88 -8.77 -5.96
CA PRO A 265 5.81 -9.78 -5.97
C PRO A 265 5.66 -10.54 -4.64
N VAL A 266 6.77 -10.79 -3.94
CA VAL A 266 6.78 -11.51 -2.66
C VAL A 266 6.50 -10.57 -1.49
N VAL A 267 7.17 -9.42 -1.45
CA VAL A 267 7.05 -8.44 -0.35
C VAL A 267 5.72 -7.71 -0.38
N GLY A 268 5.28 -7.30 -1.58
CA GLY A 268 4.03 -6.57 -1.81
C GLY A 268 2.81 -7.29 -1.23
N SER A 269 2.68 -8.60 -1.47
CA SER A 269 1.58 -9.41 -0.93
C SER A 269 1.54 -9.40 0.61
N ARG A 270 2.70 -9.43 1.28
CA ARG A 270 2.78 -9.40 2.75
C ARG A 270 2.43 -8.02 3.31
N VAL A 271 2.89 -6.95 2.64
CA VAL A 271 2.58 -5.57 3.00
C VAL A 271 1.10 -5.25 2.79
N ASP A 272 0.52 -5.69 1.66
CA ASP A 272 -0.90 -5.55 1.36
C ASP A 272 -1.77 -6.16 2.46
N HIS A 273 -1.50 -7.42 2.82
CA HIS A 273 -2.23 -8.09 3.89
C HIS A 273 -2.07 -7.39 5.25
N HIS A 274 -0.90 -6.81 5.55
CA HIS A 274 -0.71 -6.02 6.76
C HIS A 274 -1.56 -4.75 6.76
N LEU A 275 -1.54 -3.98 5.67
CA LEU A 275 -2.26 -2.72 5.56
C LEU A 275 -3.78 -2.93 5.56
N LEU A 276 -4.28 -3.94 4.86
CA LEU A 276 -5.72 -4.21 4.78
C LEU A 276 -6.35 -4.56 6.14
N ARG A 277 -5.56 -4.98 7.14
CA ARG A 277 -6.04 -5.19 8.53
C ARG A 277 -6.55 -3.91 9.18
N PHE A 278 -6.10 -2.73 8.74
CA PHE A 278 -6.63 -1.46 9.22
C PHE A 278 -8.06 -1.18 8.72
N SER A 279 -8.53 -1.91 7.70
CA SER A 279 -9.90 -1.88 7.16
C SER A 279 -10.41 -0.45 6.89
N SER A 280 -11.59 -0.09 7.40
CA SER A 280 -12.21 1.24 7.23
C SER A 280 -11.29 2.41 7.59
N ARG A 281 -10.36 2.24 8.54
CA ARG A 281 -9.40 3.31 8.92
C ARG A 281 -8.40 3.57 7.80
N LEU A 282 -8.02 2.55 7.04
CA LEU A 282 -7.14 2.67 5.86
C LEU A 282 -7.85 3.46 4.77
N PHE A 283 -9.07 3.08 4.40
CA PHE A 283 -9.80 3.74 3.31
C PHE A 283 -10.06 5.23 3.59
N LYS A 284 -10.31 5.59 4.86
CA LYS A 284 -10.37 7.01 5.29
C LYS A 284 -9.04 7.74 5.09
N GLN A 285 -7.90 7.08 5.32
CA GLN A 285 -6.58 7.67 5.06
C GLN A 285 -6.28 7.78 3.57
N ILE A 286 -6.68 6.78 2.77
CA ILE A 286 -6.54 6.82 1.31
C ILE A 286 -7.29 8.02 0.73
N ALA A 287 -8.55 8.24 1.15
CA ALA A 287 -9.33 9.40 0.72
C ALA A 287 -8.69 10.75 1.10
N LYS A 288 -7.91 10.80 2.19
CA LYS A 288 -7.20 11.99 2.65
C LYS A 288 -5.90 12.25 1.88
N TYR A 289 -5.19 11.20 1.48
CA TYR A 289 -3.91 11.30 0.75
C TYR A 289 -3.86 10.39 -0.49
N PRO A 290 -4.75 10.57 -1.49
CA PRO A 290 -4.85 9.60 -2.58
C PRO A 290 -3.57 9.39 -3.39
N PRO A 291 -2.83 10.43 -3.83
CA PRO A 291 -1.60 10.24 -4.62
C PRO A 291 -0.55 9.38 -3.91
N SER A 292 -0.39 9.56 -2.59
CA SER A 292 0.56 8.82 -1.76
C SER A 292 0.21 7.33 -1.70
N TYR A 293 -1.06 7.01 -1.46
CA TYR A 293 -1.53 5.62 -1.42
C TYR A 293 -1.63 4.98 -2.81
N LEU A 294 -1.78 5.77 -3.88
CA LEU A 294 -1.74 5.25 -5.24
C LEU A 294 -0.35 4.67 -5.55
N LYS A 295 0.73 5.40 -5.23
CA LYS A 295 2.10 4.89 -5.39
C LYS A 295 2.36 3.68 -4.50
N LEU A 296 1.90 3.71 -3.25
CA LEU A 296 2.04 2.58 -2.33
C LEU A 296 1.31 1.33 -2.85
N GLY A 297 0.07 1.48 -3.31
CA GLY A 297 -0.73 0.40 -3.88
C GLY A 297 -0.10 -0.18 -5.14
N TYR A 298 0.51 0.69 -5.96
CA TYR A 298 1.31 0.26 -7.12
C TYR A 298 2.50 -0.61 -6.71
N LEU A 299 3.35 -0.13 -5.79
CA LEU A 299 4.53 -0.91 -5.34
C LEU A 299 4.14 -2.21 -4.62
N ALA A 300 3.06 -2.20 -3.85
CA ALA A 300 2.58 -3.39 -3.15
C ALA A 300 1.88 -4.41 -4.06
N HIS A 301 1.65 -4.08 -5.33
CA HIS A 301 0.75 -4.83 -6.24
C HIS A 301 -0.64 -5.06 -5.62
N SER A 302 -1.11 -4.13 -4.78
CA SER A 302 -2.38 -4.21 -4.08
C SER A 302 -3.51 -3.69 -4.97
N ARG A 303 -4.32 -4.62 -5.49
CA ARG A 303 -5.53 -4.27 -6.26
C ARG A 303 -6.45 -3.32 -5.48
N VAL A 304 -6.67 -3.61 -4.19
CA VAL A 304 -7.65 -2.90 -3.37
C VAL A 304 -7.19 -1.47 -3.06
N ILE A 305 -5.95 -1.31 -2.58
CA ILE A 305 -5.40 0.02 -2.23
C ILE A 305 -5.25 0.87 -3.49
N PHE A 306 -4.75 0.28 -4.58
CA PHE A 306 -4.58 0.98 -5.85
C PHE A 306 -5.92 1.45 -6.44
N SER A 307 -6.92 0.57 -6.50
CA SER A 307 -8.23 0.91 -7.08
C SER A 307 -8.92 2.01 -6.28
N GLU A 308 -8.92 1.90 -4.94
CA GLU A 308 -9.47 2.92 -4.05
C GLU A 308 -8.80 4.29 -4.30
N ALA A 309 -7.46 4.33 -4.28
CA ALA A 309 -6.70 5.55 -4.49
C ALA A 309 -6.91 6.15 -5.88
N LEU A 310 -6.97 5.31 -6.92
CA LEU A 310 -7.18 5.72 -8.31
C LEU A 310 -8.53 6.42 -8.50
N ILE A 311 -9.61 5.87 -7.92
CA ILE A 311 -10.95 6.48 -8.00
C ILE A 311 -10.95 7.88 -7.37
N HIS A 312 -10.29 8.06 -6.22
CA HIS A 312 -10.17 9.37 -5.59
C HIS A 312 -9.36 10.35 -6.44
N VAL A 313 -8.25 9.91 -7.03
CA VAL A 313 -7.41 10.74 -7.92
C VAL A 313 -8.19 11.20 -9.15
N VAL A 314 -8.86 10.29 -9.84
CA VAL A 314 -9.67 10.59 -11.03
C VAL A 314 -10.83 11.52 -10.68
N GLY A 315 -11.53 11.27 -9.57
CA GLY A 315 -12.62 12.14 -9.12
C GLY A 315 -12.18 13.57 -8.79
N GLN A 316 -10.96 13.75 -8.30
CA GLN A 316 -10.38 15.04 -7.92
C GLN A 316 -9.67 15.77 -9.08
N TRP A 317 -9.74 15.26 -10.30
CA TRP A 317 -9.10 15.91 -11.45
C TRP A 317 -9.72 17.29 -11.74
N PRO A 318 -8.93 18.33 -12.09
CA PRO A 318 -7.47 18.36 -12.29
C PRO A 318 -6.67 18.69 -11.02
N ALA A 319 -7.29 18.87 -9.86
CA ALA A 319 -6.58 19.24 -8.62
C ALA A 319 -5.53 18.18 -8.22
N ALA A 320 -5.83 16.90 -8.45
CA ALA A 320 -4.89 15.81 -8.22
C ALA A 320 -3.69 15.82 -9.19
N GLN A 321 -3.83 16.36 -10.41
CA GLN A 321 -2.76 16.42 -11.42
C GLN A 321 -1.54 17.18 -10.91
N THR A 322 -1.78 18.34 -10.29
CA THR A 322 -0.72 19.18 -9.73
C THR A 322 0.02 18.47 -8.60
N GLN A 323 -0.70 17.67 -7.79
CA GLN A 323 -0.09 16.90 -6.70
C GLN A 323 0.75 15.72 -7.22
N LEU A 324 0.33 15.07 -8.29
CA LEU A 324 1.06 13.98 -8.92
C LEU A 324 2.34 14.48 -9.62
N ARG A 325 2.30 15.67 -10.24
CA ARG A 325 3.46 16.29 -10.91
C ARG A 325 4.44 16.97 -9.95
N ASN A 326 3.94 17.56 -8.87
CA ASN A 326 4.77 18.24 -7.87
C ASN A 326 5.20 17.32 -6.72
N ALA A 327 4.83 16.04 -6.74
CA ALA A 327 5.28 15.11 -5.73
C ALA A 327 6.81 15.03 -5.80
N SER A 328 7.49 15.49 -4.74
CA SER A 328 8.94 15.44 -4.55
C SER A 328 9.51 14.01 -4.46
N PHE A 329 8.73 13.01 -4.88
CA PHE A 329 9.01 11.58 -4.77
C PHE A 329 9.10 11.00 -6.18
N SER A 330 9.86 9.90 -6.31
CA SER A 330 10.01 9.11 -7.54
C SER A 330 8.71 9.09 -8.37
N PRO A 331 8.75 9.52 -9.64
CA PRO A 331 7.55 9.67 -10.45
C PRO A 331 6.80 8.34 -10.56
N LEU A 332 5.48 8.41 -10.64
CA LEU A 332 4.68 7.24 -11.02
C LEU A 332 5.10 6.77 -12.41
N PRO A 333 5.05 5.46 -12.70
CA PRO A 333 5.29 4.95 -14.05
C PRO A 333 4.35 5.63 -15.05
N LYS A 334 4.86 5.87 -16.26
CA LYS A 334 4.10 6.52 -17.34
C LYS A 334 2.79 5.79 -17.65
N SER A 335 2.80 4.46 -17.64
CA SER A 335 1.60 3.64 -17.84
C SER A 335 0.47 3.93 -16.84
N VAL A 336 0.82 4.25 -15.59
CA VAL A 336 -0.19 4.62 -14.56
C VAL A 336 -0.74 6.01 -14.83
N LEU A 337 0.08 6.94 -15.31
CA LEU A 337 -0.37 8.29 -15.67
C LEU A 337 -1.29 8.25 -16.90
N GLU A 338 -0.92 7.49 -17.93
CA GLU A 338 -1.75 7.26 -19.12
C GLU A 338 -3.11 6.66 -18.72
N LEU A 339 -3.12 5.63 -17.85
CA LEU A 339 -4.35 5.07 -17.32
C LEU A 339 -5.22 6.10 -16.58
N ILE A 340 -4.62 6.99 -15.78
CA ILE A 340 -5.37 8.04 -15.07
C ILE A 340 -6.02 8.97 -16.09
N GLU A 341 -5.28 9.40 -17.12
CA GLU A 341 -5.77 10.29 -18.17
C GLU A 341 -6.93 9.63 -18.93
N ASP A 342 -6.80 8.37 -19.32
CA ASP A 342 -7.89 7.60 -19.97
C ASP A 342 -9.15 7.53 -19.08
N LYS A 343 -8.99 7.25 -17.78
CA LYS A 343 -10.14 7.18 -16.84
C LYS A 343 -10.76 8.55 -16.55
N VAL A 344 -9.99 9.62 -16.64
CA VAL A 344 -10.49 11.00 -16.54
C VAL A 344 -11.34 11.32 -17.77
N ASP A 345 -10.87 10.98 -18.96
CA ASP A 345 -11.60 11.18 -20.20
C ASP A 345 -12.92 10.37 -20.21
N ASP A 346 -12.88 9.10 -19.79
CA ASP A 346 -14.08 8.28 -19.60
C ASP A 346 -15.11 8.93 -18.66
N LEU A 347 -14.64 9.55 -17.58
CA LEU A 347 -15.50 10.24 -16.61
C LEU A 347 -16.10 11.52 -17.18
N GLU A 348 -15.32 12.32 -17.91
CA GLU A 348 -15.80 13.54 -18.59
C GLU A 348 -16.80 13.21 -19.72
N ASP A 349 -16.57 12.14 -20.47
CA ASP A 349 -17.51 11.64 -21.46
C ASP A 349 -18.82 11.16 -20.82
N LEU A 350 -18.75 10.50 -19.67
CA LEU A 350 -19.94 10.11 -18.92
C LEU A 350 -20.71 11.34 -18.42
N LYS A 351 -20.03 12.35 -17.86
CA LYS A 351 -20.64 13.63 -17.46
C LYS A 351 -21.33 14.30 -18.65
N THR A 352 -20.62 14.46 -19.77
CA THR A 352 -21.14 15.08 -21.00
C THR A 352 -22.38 14.35 -21.52
N ARG A 353 -22.39 13.01 -21.51
CA ARG A 353 -23.57 12.21 -21.90
C ARG A 353 -24.76 12.42 -20.94
N VAL A 354 -24.51 12.52 -19.64
CA VAL A 354 -25.54 12.77 -18.64
C VAL A 354 -26.09 14.19 -18.78
N ASP A 355 -25.23 15.19 -18.94
CA ASP A 355 -25.61 16.58 -19.15
C ASP A 355 -26.46 16.74 -20.41
N ALA A 356 -26.04 16.12 -21.51
CA ALA A 356 -26.80 16.13 -22.75
C ALA A 356 -28.20 15.48 -22.61
N LYS A 357 -28.33 14.45 -21.76
CA LYS A 357 -29.63 13.83 -21.46
C LYS A 357 -30.49 14.70 -20.55
N LEU A 358 -29.92 15.28 -19.48
CA LEU A 358 -30.61 16.22 -18.59
C LEU A 358 -31.09 17.45 -19.36
N PHE A 359 -30.26 17.98 -20.25
CA PHE A 359 -30.61 19.08 -21.13
C PHE A 359 -31.57 18.68 -22.26
N ARG A 360 -31.85 17.41 -22.52
CA ARG A 360 -32.89 17.00 -23.51
C ARG A 360 -34.17 16.51 -22.83
N LEU A 361 -34.16 16.43 -21.51
CA LEU A 361 -35.29 15.96 -20.71
C LEU A 361 -36.51 16.87 -20.89
N THR A 362 -37.64 16.25 -21.20
CA THR A 362 -38.89 16.94 -21.47
C THR A 362 -40.04 16.08 -21.00
N LEU A 363 -41.18 16.72 -20.71
CA LEU A 363 -42.43 16.02 -20.44
C LEU A 363 -43.21 15.82 -21.75
N THR A 364 -44.10 14.85 -21.74
CA THR A 364 -45.04 14.62 -22.84
C THR A 364 -46.46 14.84 -22.35
N THR A 365 -47.32 15.32 -23.24
CA THR A 365 -48.76 15.43 -22.97
C THR A 365 -49.39 14.03 -23.00
N SER A 366 -50.66 13.90 -22.58
CA SER A 366 -51.40 12.64 -22.69
C SER A 366 -51.51 12.11 -24.14
N ARG A 367 -51.32 12.99 -25.14
CA ARG A 367 -51.28 12.64 -26.57
C ARG A 367 -49.89 12.19 -27.05
N GLY A 368 -48.88 12.19 -26.19
CA GLY A 368 -47.50 11.85 -26.52
C GLY A 368 -46.70 12.99 -27.17
N GLU A 369 -47.29 14.18 -27.34
CA GLU A 369 -46.60 15.35 -27.89
C GLU A 369 -45.65 15.98 -26.85
N ARG A 370 -44.53 16.54 -27.30
CA ARG A 370 -43.62 17.30 -26.43
C ARG A 370 -44.33 18.55 -25.90
N VAL A 371 -44.09 18.88 -24.62
CA VAL A 371 -44.66 20.09 -24.03
C VAL A 371 -44.08 21.34 -24.67
N SER A 372 -44.96 22.26 -25.05
CA SER A 372 -44.67 23.56 -25.65
C SER A 372 -45.50 24.64 -24.94
N PRO A 373 -45.16 25.93 -25.14
CA PRO A 373 -46.00 27.03 -24.66
C PRO A 373 -47.44 26.98 -25.19
N SER A 374 -47.66 26.38 -26.37
CA SER A 374 -48.96 26.35 -27.04
C SER A 374 -49.86 25.18 -26.64
N ASN A 375 -49.31 24.03 -26.23
CA ASN A 375 -50.13 22.85 -25.89
C ASN A 375 -50.24 22.59 -24.38
N ALA A 376 -49.22 22.91 -23.58
CA ALA A 376 -49.15 22.57 -22.17
C ALA A 376 -48.25 23.56 -21.42
N TYR A 377 -48.70 24.81 -21.34
CA TYR A 377 -47.90 25.92 -20.80
C TYR A 377 -47.33 25.65 -19.39
N LEU A 378 -48.13 25.17 -18.43
CA LEU A 378 -47.66 24.86 -17.07
C LEU A 378 -46.58 23.77 -17.03
N ASP A 379 -46.72 22.74 -17.86
CA ASP A 379 -45.77 21.62 -17.91
C ASP A 379 -44.47 22.08 -18.58
N TRP A 380 -44.59 22.90 -19.64
CA TRP A 380 -43.46 23.57 -20.28
C TRP A 380 -42.73 24.53 -19.32
N LEU A 381 -43.44 25.24 -18.45
CA LEU A 381 -42.83 26.06 -17.40
C LEU A 381 -41.98 25.25 -16.43
N ALA A 382 -42.47 24.07 -16.02
CA ALA A 382 -41.72 23.20 -15.10
C ALA A 382 -40.42 22.71 -15.76
N VAL A 383 -40.49 22.30 -17.02
CA VAL A 383 -39.32 21.92 -17.83
C VAL A 383 -38.35 23.10 -17.96
N SER A 384 -38.86 24.30 -18.22
CA SER A 384 -38.04 25.51 -18.39
C SER A 384 -37.32 25.90 -17.10
N LEU A 385 -38.01 25.86 -15.95
CA LEU A 385 -37.42 26.16 -14.65
C LEU A 385 -36.34 25.14 -14.27
N PHE A 386 -36.59 23.85 -14.48
CA PHE A 386 -35.58 22.81 -14.22
C PHE A 386 -34.31 23.03 -15.05
N ARG A 387 -34.46 23.36 -16.35
CA ARG A 387 -33.33 23.62 -17.24
C ARG A 387 -32.53 24.85 -16.82
N GLN A 388 -33.23 25.93 -16.45
CA GLN A 388 -32.62 27.13 -15.94
C GLN A 388 -31.80 26.81 -14.69
N TRP A 389 -32.42 26.16 -13.69
CA TRP A 389 -31.73 25.74 -12.47
C TRP A 389 -30.52 24.86 -12.77
N PHE A 390 -30.65 23.90 -13.68
CA PHE A 390 -29.54 23.01 -14.05
C PHE A 390 -28.37 23.80 -14.62
N VAL A 391 -28.61 24.65 -15.63
CA VAL A 391 -27.57 25.48 -16.27
C VAL A 391 -26.91 26.42 -15.26
N GLU A 392 -27.68 27.07 -14.39
CA GLU A 392 -27.15 27.97 -13.35
C GLU A 392 -26.24 27.24 -12.34
N ASN A 393 -26.46 25.94 -12.13
CA ASN A 393 -25.67 25.16 -11.17
C ASN A 393 -24.51 24.39 -11.82
N THR A 394 -24.54 24.12 -13.14
CA THR A 394 -23.45 23.40 -13.84
C THR A 394 -22.51 24.30 -14.62
N THR A 395 -22.94 25.51 -15.00
CA THR A 395 -22.12 26.44 -15.77
C THR A 395 -21.51 27.49 -14.85
N PRO A 396 -20.17 27.66 -14.81
CA PRO A 396 -19.55 28.72 -14.04
C PRO A 396 -20.06 30.09 -14.52
N PRO A 397 -20.23 31.08 -13.60
CA PRO A 397 -20.65 32.41 -14.00
C PRO A 397 -19.63 32.98 -15.01
N PRO A 398 -20.10 33.70 -16.05
CA PRO A 398 -19.20 34.31 -17.02
C PRO A 398 -18.22 35.23 -16.28
N ALA A 399 -16.94 35.17 -16.67
CA ALA A 399 -15.91 36.00 -16.06
C ALA A 399 -16.34 37.48 -16.15
N PRO A 400 -16.26 38.25 -15.05
CA PRO A 400 -16.65 39.65 -15.06
C PRO A 400 -15.81 40.40 -16.10
N ILE A 401 -16.49 41.06 -17.03
CA ILE A 401 -15.89 41.74 -18.19
C ILE A 401 -15.02 42.93 -17.75
N LEU A 402 -15.19 43.42 -16.52
CA LEU A 402 -14.43 44.53 -15.96
C LEU A 402 -13.28 44.02 -15.07
N LYS A 403 -12.05 44.01 -15.62
CA LYS A 403 -10.83 44.02 -14.82
C LYS A 403 -10.80 45.32 -14.01
N ASN A 404 -11.18 45.27 -12.73
CA ASN A 404 -11.01 46.42 -11.85
C ASN A 404 -9.53 46.57 -11.51
N THR A 405 -8.80 47.30 -12.35
CA THR A 405 -7.49 47.87 -12.03
C THR A 405 -7.70 49.03 -11.07
N SER A 406 -7.78 48.75 -9.78
CA SER A 406 -7.72 49.79 -8.76
C SER A 406 -7.11 49.21 -7.49
N GLY A 407 -5.79 49.34 -7.38
CA GLY A 407 -5.12 49.32 -6.10
C GLY A 407 -5.62 50.50 -5.26
N GLY A 408 -5.94 50.24 -3.99
CA GLY A 408 -6.45 51.26 -3.08
C GLY A 408 -6.84 50.64 -1.75
N SER A 409 -5.91 50.67 -0.80
CA SER A 409 -6.11 50.35 0.61
C SER A 409 -7.11 51.32 1.26
N ALA A 410 -8.18 50.83 1.89
CA ALA A 410 -8.84 51.46 3.05
C ALA A 410 -9.96 50.56 3.65
N PRO A 411 -10.33 50.74 4.94
CA PRO A 411 -10.84 49.65 5.80
C PRO A 411 -12.34 49.72 6.18
N SER A 412 -12.81 48.59 6.74
CA SER A 412 -13.93 48.36 7.68
C SER A 412 -15.34 48.92 7.39
N ASN A 413 -16.35 48.05 7.23
CA ASN A 413 -17.32 47.70 8.28
C ASN A 413 -18.44 46.78 7.75
N GLY A 414 -18.92 45.89 8.63
CA GLY A 414 -19.84 44.81 8.28
C GLY A 414 -21.24 45.23 7.87
N ALA A 415 -21.76 44.55 6.84
CA ALA A 415 -23.17 44.24 6.69
C ALA A 415 -23.29 42.96 5.84
N SER A 416 -23.99 41.97 6.39
CA SER A 416 -24.22 40.65 5.84
C SER A 416 -24.82 40.68 4.44
N SER A 417 -24.03 40.35 3.43
CA SER A 417 -24.51 40.00 2.10
C SER A 417 -23.68 38.84 1.58
N ARG A 418 -24.26 37.63 1.65
CA ARG A 418 -23.71 36.40 1.07
C ARG A 418 -23.71 36.55 -0.46
N HIS A 419 -22.66 37.12 -1.02
CA HIS A 419 -22.35 37.01 -2.43
C HIS A 419 -21.11 36.10 -2.54
N SER A 420 -21.36 34.85 -2.87
CA SER A 420 -20.35 33.84 -3.14
C SER A 420 -19.47 34.28 -4.31
N SER A 421 -18.25 34.68 -4.00
CA SER A 421 -17.19 34.84 -4.98
C SER A 421 -16.88 33.47 -5.62
N GLY A 422 -17.47 33.22 -6.79
CA GLY A 422 -16.85 32.57 -7.96
C GLY A 422 -16.04 31.29 -7.78
N THR A 423 -16.37 30.42 -6.83
CA THR A 423 -15.90 29.02 -6.89
C THR A 423 -16.97 28.22 -7.61
N ALA A 424 -16.62 27.65 -8.77
CA ALA A 424 -17.51 26.74 -9.49
C ALA A 424 -17.99 25.66 -8.50
N VAL A 425 -19.30 25.50 -8.37
CA VAL A 425 -19.85 24.42 -7.54
C VAL A 425 -19.29 23.12 -8.11
N PRO A 426 -18.64 22.26 -7.30
CA PRO A 426 -18.15 20.98 -7.78
C PRO A 426 -19.32 20.23 -8.44
N SER A 427 -19.23 19.94 -9.74
CA SER A 427 -20.34 19.36 -10.52
C SER A 427 -20.90 18.09 -9.88
N GLY A 428 -20.05 17.32 -9.18
CA GLY A 428 -20.44 16.18 -8.35
C GLY A 428 -21.53 16.49 -7.31
N ARG A 429 -21.52 17.67 -6.68
CA ARG A 429 -22.56 18.09 -5.73
C ARG A 429 -23.92 18.23 -6.42
N VAL A 430 -23.95 18.83 -7.61
CA VAL A 430 -25.18 19.05 -8.39
C VAL A 430 -25.80 17.71 -8.80
N TYR A 431 -24.99 16.77 -9.30
CA TYR A 431 -25.49 15.43 -9.65
C TYR A 431 -26.04 14.67 -8.43
N ARG A 432 -25.42 14.83 -7.25
CA ARG A 432 -25.95 14.25 -6.01
C ARG A 432 -27.25 14.88 -5.56
N LEU A 433 -27.42 16.19 -5.72
CA LEU A 433 -28.70 16.86 -5.46
C LEU A 433 -29.79 16.31 -6.38
N ILE A 434 -29.49 16.16 -7.67
CA ILE A 434 -30.42 15.57 -8.64
C ILE A 434 -30.75 14.12 -8.30
N GLY A 435 -29.75 13.34 -7.89
CA GLY A 435 -29.88 11.93 -7.50
C GLY A 435 -30.59 11.69 -6.17
N SER A 436 -30.77 12.73 -5.35
CA SER A 436 -31.39 12.63 -4.03
C SER A 436 -32.83 12.14 -4.09
N SER A 437 -33.21 11.26 -3.17
CA SER A 437 -34.59 10.78 -3.04
C SER A 437 -35.54 11.86 -2.47
N SER A 438 -34.99 12.92 -1.87
CA SER A 438 -35.77 14.05 -1.35
C SER A 438 -36.18 15.00 -2.48
N SER A 439 -37.48 15.25 -2.64
CA SER A 439 -37.94 16.25 -3.61
C SER A 439 -37.57 17.68 -3.21
N GLU A 440 -37.31 17.94 -1.92
CA GLU A 440 -36.91 19.25 -1.41
C GLU A 440 -35.41 19.54 -1.57
N ALA A 441 -34.61 18.60 -2.11
CA ALA A 441 -33.17 18.77 -2.25
C ALA A 441 -32.77 19.95 -3.16
N TYR A 442 -33.58 20.22 -4.18
CA TYR A 442 -33.43 21.36 -5.08
C TYR A 442 -34.80 21.76 -5.63
N LEU A 443 -34.98 23.04 -5.96
CA LEU A 443 -36.29 23.59 -6.35
C LEU A 443 -37.39 23.20 -5.33
N PRO A 444 -37.24 23.54 -4.04
CA PRO A 444 -38.20 23.21 -2.99
C PRO A 444 -39.53 23.94 -3.19
N HIS A 445 -40.56 23.52 -2.44
CA HIS A 445 -41.92 24.05 -2.52
C HIS A 445 -41.98 25.60 -2.54
N ASP A 446 -41.23 26.24 -1.63
CA ASP A 446 -41.21 27.70 -1.50
C ASP A 446 -40.64 28.40 -2.74
N GLU A 447 -39.65 27.81 -3.41
CA GLU A 447 -39.04 28.35 -4.61
C GLU A 447 -40.00 28.23 -5.81
N LEU A 448 -40.65 27.07 -5.97
CA LEU A 448 -41.69 26.85 -6.98
C LEU A 448 -42.83 27.86 -6.82
N LYS A 449 -43.22 28.13 -5.57
CA LYS A 449 -44.30 29.08 -5.23
C LYS A 449 -43.90 30.52 -5.54
N ARG A 450 -42.68 30.93 -5.20
CA ARG A 450 -42.14 32.26 -5.55
C ARG A 450 -42.07 32.46 -7.06
N PHE A 451 -41.59 31.46 -7.80
CA PHE A 451 -41.50 31.50 -9.26
C PHE A 451 -42.86 31.73 -9.92
N LEU A 452 -43.89 30.96 -9.53
CA LEU A 452 -45.23 31.12 -10.10
C LEU A 452 -45.89 32.46 -9.73
N LYS A 453 -45.66 32.96 -8.50
CA LYS A 453 -46.18 34.27 -8.06
C LYS A 453 -45.57 35.44 -8.83
N LEU A 454 -44.26 35.39 -9.10
CA LEU A 454 -43.56 36.47 -9.82
C LEU A 454 -44.05 36.61 -11.26
N ARG A 455 -44.49 35.51 -11.88
CA ARG A 455 -44.99 35.51 -13.25
C ARG A 455 -46.48 35.91 -13.34
N ALA A 456 -47.24 35.65 -12.28
CA ALA A 456 -48.65 36.04 -12.19
C ALA A 456 -48.88 37.57 -12.16
N SER A 457 -47.88 38.37 -11.78
CA SER A 457 -47.96 39.84 -11.83
C SER A 457 -47.69 40.44 -13.22
N SER A 458 -47.22 39.64 -14.18
CA SER A 458 -46.66 40.12 -15.46
C SER A 458 -47.56 39.83 -16.68
N SER A 459 -48.58 38.98 -16.56
CA SER A 459 -49.53 38.66 -17.64
C SER A 459 -50.97 38.71 -17.10
N ALA A 460 -51.91 39.24 -17.89
CA ALA A 460 -53.29 39.60 -17.53
C ALA A 460 -54.23 38.45 -17.10
N GLU A 461 -53.69 37.27 -16.78
CA GLU A 461 -54.44 36.11 -16.30
C GLU A 461 -53.60 35.41 -15.21
N SER A 462 -54.08 35.43 -13.96
CA SER A 462 -53.34 34.89 -12.81
C SER A 462 -53.26 33.36 -12.88
N LEU A 463 -52.19 32.85 -13.50
CA LEU A 463 -51.84 31.42 -13.51
C LEU A 463 -51.60 30.84 -12.10
N TYR A 464 -51.45 31.70 -11.10
CA TYR A 464 -51.40 31.32 -9.70
C TYR A 464 -52.82 31.03 -9.18
N THR A 465 -53.28 29.79 -9.39
CA THR A 465 -54.43 29.19 -8.70
C THR A 465 -53.95 28.06 -7.80
N ARG A 466 -54.72 27.72 -6.75
CA ARG A 466 -54.36 26.62 -5.84
C ARG A 466 -54.16 25.30 -6.59
N ASP A 467 -55.00 25.05 -7.58
CA ASP A 467 -54.98 23.80 -8.35
C ASP A 467 -53.89 23.83 -9.45
N GLY A 468 -53.62 25.00 -10.04
CA GLY A 468 -52.50 25.20 -10.96
C GLY A 468 -51.14 25.00 -10.29
N PHE A 469 -50.97 25.51 -9.05
CA PHE A 469 -49.76 25.29 -8.26
C PHE A 469 -49.53 23.81 -7.94
N LYS A 470 -50.55 23.10 -7.46
CA LYS A 470 -50.47 21.65 -7.20
C LYS A 470 -50.12 20.85 -8.44
N ARG A 471 -50.65 21.23 -9.60
CA ARG A 471 -50.30 20.57 -10.88
C ARG A 471 -48.85 20.83 -11.26
N PHE A 472 -48.37 22.08 -11.12
CA PHE A 472 -46.99 22.45 -11.40
C PHE A 472 -45.99 21.68 -10.53
N GLU A 473 -46.28 21.56 -9.23
CA GLU A 473 -45.47 20.79 -8.27
C GLU A 473 -45.38 19.30 -8.69
N ARG A 474 -46.50 18.65 -9.01
CA ARG A 474 -46.50 17.27 -9.52
C ARG A 474 -45.67 17.10 -10.80
N LYS A 475 -45.72 18.09 -11.70
CA LYS A 475 -44.96 18.08 -12.95
C LYS A 475 -43.47 18.30 -12.72
N MET A 476 -43.11 19.12 -11.74
CA MET A 476 -41.74 19.24 -11.27
C MET A 476 -41.25 17.93 -10.67
N ASP A 477 -42.03 17.27 -9.81
CA ASP A 477 -41.68 15.96 -9.24
C ASP A 477 -41.45 14.89 -10.32
N GLU A 478 -42.28 14.90 -11.37
CA GLU A 478 -42.13 14.01 -12.53
C GLU A 478 -40.79 14.23 -13.24
N ILE A 479 -40.40 15.49 -13.46
CA ILE A 479 -39.09 15.86 -14.03
C ILE A 479 -37.95 15.43 -13.12
N LYS A 480 -38.04 15.72 -11.81
CA LYS A 480 -37.02 15.32 -10.82
C LYS A 480 -36.84 13.80 -10.80
N ARG A 481 -37.93 13.04 -10.90
CA ARG A 481 -37.88 11.57 -11.01
C ARG A 481 -37.17 11.10 -12.28
N LEU A 482 -37.46 11.69 -13.43
CA LEU A 482 -36.75 11.35 -14.67
C LEU A 482 -35.27 11.74 -14.61
N ALA A 483 -34.96 12.90 -14.02
CA ALA A 483 -33.60 13.38 -13.84
C ALA A 483 -32.78 12.44 -12.95
N ARG A 484 -33.37 11.90 -11.87
CA ARG A 484 -32.76 10.87 -11.02
C ARG A 484 -32.28 9.66 -11.81
N GLU A 485 -33.11 9.13 -12.72
CA GLU A 485 -32.73 7.98 -13.54
C GLU A 485 -31.59 8.31 -14.50
N VAL A 486 -31.53 9.55 -15.00
CA VAL A 486 -30.47 10.00 -15.91
C VAL A 486 -29.12 10.11 -15.18
N VAL A 487 -29.08 10.61 -13.94
CA VAL A 487 -27.83 10.76 -13.17
C VAL A 487 -27.35 9.48 -12.49
N LYS A 488 -28.18 8.42 -12.45
CA LYS A 488 -27.88 7.14 -11.78
C LYS A 488 -26.49 6.56 -12.08
N PRO A 489 -25.95 6.61 -13.32
CA PRO A 489 -24.58 6.15 -13.59
C PRO A 489 -23.50 6.89 -12.79
N LEU A 490 -23.66 8.21 -12.58
CA LEU A 490 -22.72 9.04 -11.82
C LEU A 490 -22.84 8.85 -10.30
N MET A 491 -23.96 8.28 -9.83
CA MET A 491 -24.24 8.05 -8.41
C MET A 491 -23.68 6.72 -7.89
N ARG A 492 -23.06 5.91 -8.76
CA ARG A 492 -22.40 4.68 -8.33
C ARG A 492 -21.16 5.02 -7.51
N ASN A 493 -20.94 4.27 -6.44
CA ASN A 493 -19.72 4.31 -5.65
C ASN A 493 -18.99 2.99 -5.84
N PHE A 494 -17.75 3.05 -6.33
CA PHE A 494 -16.88 1.87 -6.46
C PHE A 494 -15.76 1.85 -5.39
N LEU A 495 -15.86 2.71 -4.38
CA LEU A 495 -14.96 2.71 -3.23
C LEU A 495 -15.35 1.62 -2.23
N GLU A 496 -14.34 1.05 -1.58
CA GLU A 496 -14.48 0.24 -0.37
C GLU A 496 -14.81 1.11 0.86
N LEU A 497 -14.54 2.41 0.77
CA LEU A 497 -14.91 3.38 1.80
C LEU A 497 -16.44 3.47 1.96
N ASP A 498 -16.94 3.05 3.13
CA ASP A 498 -18.32 3.29 3.51
C ASP A 498 -18.53 4.76 3.90
N LEU A 499 -19.24 5.48 3.04
CA LEU A 499 -19.58 6.89 3.22
C LEU A 499 -20.70 7.10 4.26
N LYS A 500 -21.46 6.06 4.63
CA LYS A 500 -22.61 6.18 5.56
C LYS A 500 -22.21 6.27 7.03
N GLY A 501 -21.00 5.85 7.40
CA GLY A 501 -20.52 5.81 8.78
C GLY A 501 -19.93 7.12 9.31
N SER A 502 -19.92 8.21 8.53
CA SER A 502 -19.30 9.48 8.94
C SER A 502 -20.15 10.29 9.94
N ASP A 503 -21.40 9.91 10.18
CA ASP A 503 -22.36 10.67 11.00
C ASP A 503 -22.37 10.27 12.49
N SER A 504 -21.56 9.30 12.93
CA SER A 504 -21.65 8.75 14.30
C SER A 504 -20.39 8.91 15.16
N GLY A 505 -19.39 9.68 14.72
CA GLY A 505 -18.15 9.88 15.47
C GLY A 505 -17.80 11.36 15.60
N GLY A 506 -18.30 12.02 16.64
CA GLY A 506 -17.78 13.32 17.07
C GLY A 506 -16.29 13.21 17.37
N GLY A 507 -15.47 13.82 16.52
CA GLY A 507 -14.02 13.84 16.66
C GLY A 507 -13.41 14.91 15.76
N SER A 508 -13.03 16.02 16.40
CA SER A 508 -12.44 17.22 15.80
C SER A 508 -11.28 16.97 14.83
N GLY A 509 -11.21 17.83 13.80
CA GLY A 509 -9.94 18.28 13.23
C GLY A 509 -9.63 17.81 11.80
N GLY A 510 -10.19 18.53 10.82
CA GLY A 510 -9.73 18.42 9.43
C GLY A 510 -10.50 19.38 8.53
N SER A 511 -10.00 20.60 8.37
CA SER A 511 -10.53 21.60 7.44
C SER A 511 -10.73 21.02 6.04
N GLY A 512 -11.99 20.96 5.62
CA GLY A 512 -12.44 20.69 4.26
C GLY A 512 -13.77 21.39 4.06
N VAL A 513 -13.68 22.65 3.63
CA VAL A 513 -14.72 23.56 3.14
C VAL A 513 -16.12 22.93 2.94
N GLY A 514 -17.01 23.24 3.88
CA GLY A 514 -18.30 23.90 3.59
C GLY A 514 -19.37 23.17 2.78
N ASP A 515 -20.40 22.76 3.53
CA ASP A 515 -21.82 23.08 3.29
C ASP A 515 -22.75 21.90 2.89
N GLY A 516 -23.57 21.50 3.86
CA GLY A 516 -24.95 21.05 3.60
C GLY A 516 -25.18 19.56 3.35
N GLY A 517 -24.92 18.72 4.36
CA GLY A 517 -25.78 17.58 4.71
C GLY A 517 -26.26 16.64 3.60
N ILE A 518 -25.36 15.90 2.97
CA ILE A 518 -25.54 14.51 2.53
C ILE A 518 -24.14 13.88 2.61
N GLY A 519 -23.88 12.99 3.56
CA GLY A 519 -22.55 12.45 3.89
C GLY A 519 -21.82 11.79 2.72
N GLY A 520 -21.12 12.57 1.90
CA GLY A 520 -20.41 12.10 0.72
C GLY A 520 -19.25 13.03 0.33
N LEU A 521 -18.25 12.45 -0.33
CA LEU A 521 -17.08 13.16 -0.86
C LEU A 521 -17.51 14.25 -1.84
N PRO A 522 -16.77 15.37 -2.00
CA PRO A 522 -17.19 16.47 -2.87
C PRO A 522 -17.16 16.11 -4.36
N TYR A 523 -16.37 15.12 -4.77
CA TYR A 523 -16.18 14.64 -6.14
C TYR A 523 -16.87 13.29 -6.43
N LEU A 524 -16.98 12.93 -7.72
CA LEU A 524 -17.61 11.69 -8.16
C LEU A 524 -16.70 10.48 -7.91
N THR A 525 -17.30 9.34 -7.58
CA THR A 525 -16.60 8.08 -7.27
C THR A 525 -17.12 6.90 -8.11
N CYS A 526 -17.67 7.22 -9.29
CA CYS A 526 -18.27 6.26 -10.21
C CYS A 526 -17.28 5.68 -11.23
N THR A 527 -16.00 6.04 -11.14
CA THR A 527 -14.94 5.43 -11.94
C THR A 527 -14.79 3.97 -11.54
N ARG A 528 -14.79 3.07 -12.53
CA ARG A 528 -14.60 1.64 -12.31
C ARG A 528 -13.17 1.28 -12.68
N VAL A 529 -12.49 0.62 -11.76
CA VAL A 529 -11.16 0.03 -11.97
C VAL A 529 -11.35 -1.47 -12.17
N GLU A 530 -11.03 -1.91 -13.37
CA GLU A 530 -11.12 -3.31 -13.77
C GLU A 530 -9.76 -3.97 -13.65
N GLU A 531 -9.78 -5.28 -13.78
CA GLU A 531 -8.61 -6.11 -13.57
C GLU A 531 -7.58 -5.91 -14.71
N VAL A 532 -8.05 -5.54 -15.90
CA VAL A 532 -7.22 -5.13 -17.06
C VAL A 532 -6.50 -3.80 -16.86
N ASP A 533 -6.98 -2.96 -15.92
CA ASP A 533 -6.40 -1.67 -15.62
C ASP A 533 -5.20 -1.79 -14.66
N LEU A 534 -4.89 -2.99 -14.15
CA LEU A 534 -3.78 -3.18 -13.22
C LEU A 534 -2.44 -3.26 -13.98
N PRO A 535 -1.46 -2.37 -13.69
CA PRO A 535 -0.25 -2.22 -14.50
C PRO A 535 0.81 -3.33 -14.30
N TRP A 536 0.66 -4.18 -13.28
CA TRP A 536 1.61 -5.25 -12.92
C TRP A 536 1.10 -6.66 -13.27
N ARG A 537 0.26 -6.76 -14.31
CA ARG A 537 -0.28 -8.04 -14.76
C ARG A 537 0.72 -8.94 -15.46
#